data_AF-A0A1I3VY49-F1
#
_entry.id   AF-A0A1I3VY49-F1
#
_cell.length_a   1.000
_cell.length_b   1.000
_cell.length_c   1.000
_cell.angle_alpha   90.00
_cell.angle_beta   90.00
_cell.angle_gamma   90.00
#
_symmetry.space_group_name_H-M   'P 1'
#
loop_
_entity.id
_entity.type
_entity.pdbx_description
1 polymer ?
#
loop_
_entity_poly.entity_id
_entity_poly.type
_entity_poly.pdbx_seq_one_letter_code
_entity_poly.pdbx_strand_id
1 'polypeptide(L)'
;MADHTLAHRSQNATRTETVHLPPATPPTNHGRTLAAWTTTWTVVAGGVVAGLGVAFTMMWLFWVGMGVIAGGLVLGKVLQLLGHGQGGAATRARAQRRGGH
;
A
#
# COMPACT_ATOMS: atom_id res chain seq x y z
N MET A 1 -50.06 28.46 13.31
CA MET A 1 -49.57 29.10 12.08
C MET A 1 -48.18 28.51 11.86
N ALA A 2 -48.10 27.49 11.00
CA ALA A 2 -46.87 26.77 10.71
C ALA A 2 -46.31 27.35 9.40
N ASP A 3 -45.12 27.94 9.47
CA ASP A 3 -44.51 28.55 8.31
C ASP A 3 -43.71 27.49 7.54
N HIS A 4 -44.34 26.95 6.50
CA HIS A 4 -43.83 25.92 5.59
C HIS A 4 -42.72 26.41 4.62
N THR A 5 -42.07 27.54 4.93
CA THR A 5 -41.13 28.23 4.02
C THR A 5 -39.74 27.59 3.97
N LEU A 6 -39.35 26.79 4.97
CA LEU A 6 -38.03 26.13 5.01
C LEU A 6 -38.01 24.72 4.40
N ALA A 7 -39.15 24.18 3.97
CA ALA A 7 -39.24 22.83 3.42
C ALA A 7 -38.98 22.74 1.89
N HIS A 8 -38.84 23.87 1.19
CA HIS A 8 -38.80 23.92 -0.29
C HIS A 8 -37.44 24.25 -0.94
N ARG A 9 -36.32 24.41 -0.20
CA ARG A 9 -35.04 24.85 -0.79
C ARG A 9 -33.85 23.90 -0.69
N SER A 10 -34.05 22.59 -0.74
CA SER A 10 -32.96 21.69 -1.16
C SER A 10 -33.41 20.56 -2.08
N GLN A 11 -34.48 20.80 -2.84
CA GLN A 11 -34.84 20.04 -4.04
C GLN A 11 -33.92 20.38 -5.23
N ASN A 12 -32.64 20.67 -5.00
CA ASN A 12 -31.67 20.48 -6.07
C ASN A 12 -31.46 18.97 -6.17
N ALA A 13 -32.37 18.32 -6.89
CA ALA A 13 -32.12 17.05 -7.52
C ALA A 13 -30.94 17.27 -8.46
N THR A 14 -29.72 17.23 -7.91
CA THR A 14 -28.50 17.22 -8.68
C THR A 14 -28.62 16.03 -9.60
N ARG A 15 -28.83 16.36 -10.87
CA ARG A 15 -28.75 15.53 -12.07
C ARG A 15 -28.15 14.15 -11.77
N THR A 16 -28.90 13.11 -12.07
CA THR A 16 -28.46 11.71 -12.12
C THR A 16 -27.35 11.56 -13.16
N GLU A 17 -26.16 12.07 -12.85
CA GLU A 17 -24.94 11.72 -13.53
C GLU A 17 -24.73 10.24 -13.22
N THR A 18 -24.66 9.42 -14.27
CA THR A 18 -24.35 8.01 -14.13
C THR A 18 -22.91 7.91 -13.62
N VAL A 19 -22.73 7.93 -12.30
CA VAL A 19 -21.42 7.83 -11.66
C VAL A 19 -20.78 6.54 -12.15
N HIS A 20 -19.80 6.68 -13.04
CA HIS A 20 -19.01 5.56 -13.54
C HIS A 20 -18.05 5.14 -12.43
N LEU A 21 -18.57 4.34 -11.51
CA LEU A 21 -17.76 3.71 -10.50
C LEU A 21 -16.95 2.60 -11.16
N PRO A 22 -15.66 2.45 -10.79
CA PRO A 22 -14.91 1.27 -11.18
C PRO A 22 -15.64 0.02 -10.67
N PRO A 23 -15.59 -1.09 -11.41
CA PRO A 23 -16.32 -2.32 -11.09
C PRO A 23 -15.88 -2.97 -9.77
N ALA A 24 -14.80 -2.50 -9.15
CA ALA A 24 -14.32 -2.98 -7.86
C ALA A 24 -13.89 -1.82 -6.96
N THR A 25 -14.25 -1.91 -5.68
CA THR A 25 -13.76 -1.00 -4.64
C THR A 25 -12.23 -1.11 -4.54
N PRO A 26 -11.49 0.01 -4.53
CA PRO A 26 -10.05 0.00 -4.32
C PRO A 26 -9.66 -0.69 -3.01
N PRO A 27 -8.50 -1.37 -2.95
CA PRO A 27 -8.01 -1.95 -1.70
C PRO A 27 -7.75 -0.88 -0.62
N THR A 28 -8.32 -1.06 0.57
CA THR A 28 -8.21 -0.12 1.71
C THR A 28 -6.84 -0.09 2.40
N ASN A 29 -5.89 -0.91 1.96
CA ASN A 29 -4.57 -0.97 2.57
C ASN A 29 -3.67 0.22 2.18
N HIS A 30 -4.00 1.01 1.14
CA HIS A 30 -3.18 2.11 0.62
C HIS A 30 -1.70 1.73 0.39
N GLY A 31 -1.46 0.51 -0.09
CA GLY A 31 -0.10 -0.01 -0.28
C GLY A 31 0.60 -0.44 1.01
N ARG A 32 -0.06 -0.34 2.17
CA ARG A 32 0.43 -0.82 3.47
C ARG A 32 0.27 -2.32 3.63
N THR A 33 0.94 -3.06 2.75
CA THR A 33 1.04 -4.53 2.85
C THR A 33 2.35 -4.91 3.51
N LEU A 34 2.36 -6.04 4.22
CA LEU A 34 3.55 -6.51 4.91
C LEU A 34 4.65 -6.84 3.89
N ALA A 35 4.31 -7.50 2.77
CA ALA A 35 5.27 -7.77 1.71
C ALA A 35 5.91 -6.49 1.15
N ALA A 36 5.12 -5.43 0.92
CA ALA A 36 5.64 -4.16 0.41
C ALA A 36 6.61 -3.51 1.40
N TRP A 37 6.18 -3.26 2.65
CA TRP A 37 6.99 -2.55 3.63
C TRP A 37 8.23 -3.32 4.08
N THR A 38 8.16 -4.65 4.17
CA THR A 38 9.35 -5.47 4.43
C THR A 38 10.37 -5.30 3.31
N THR A 39 9.95 -5.40 2.04
CA THR A 39 10.85 -5.20 0.90
C THR A 39 11.45 -3.79 0.89
N THR A 40 10.63 -2.76 1.11
CA THR A 40 11.07 -1.37 1.14
C THR A 40 12.16 -1.16 2.19
N TRP A 41 11.92 -1.56 3.45
CA TRP A 41 12.91 -1.35 4.51
C TRP A 41 14.19 -2.14 4.28
N THR A 42 14.11 -3.37 3.79
CA THR A 42 15.31 -4.16 3.49
C THR A 42 16.12 -3.57 2.34
N VAL A 43 15.47 -3.12 1.27
CA VAL A 43 16.17 -2.47 0.13
C VAL A 43 16.79 -1.14 0.55
N VAL A 44 16.07 -0.32 1.32
CA VAL A 44 16.59 0.94 1.86
C VAL A 44 17.81 0.69 2.75
N ALA A 45 17.72 -0.26 3.69
CA ALA A 45 18.83 -0.61 4.56
C ALA A 45 20.04 -1.14 3.78
N GLY A 46 19.82 -2.03 2.81
CA GLY A 46 20.89 -2.54 1.95
C GLY A 46 21.52 -1.44 1.08
N GLY A 47 20.71 -0.50 0.58
CA GLY A 47 21.18 0.67 -0.16
C GLY A 47 22.03 1.60 0.70
N VAL A 48 21.64 1.83 1.96
CA VAL A 48 22.46 2.59 2.93
C VAL A 48 23.81 1.89 3.16
N VAL A 49 23.80 0.58 3.42
CA VAL A 49 25.04 -0.20 3.62
C VAL A 49 25.93 -0.16 2.38
N ALA A 50 25.36 -0.34 1.18
CA ALA A 50 26.10 -0.27 -0.06
C ALA A 50 26.69 1.13 -0.31
N GLY A 51 25.91 2.18 -0.06
CA GLY A 51 26.33 3.57 -0.18
C GLY A 51 27.48 3.92 0.76
N LEU A 52 27.43 3.46 2.02
CA LEU A 52 28.54 3.60 2.97
C LEU A 52 29.79 2.83 2.49
N GLY A 53 29.60 1.64 1.92
CA GLY A 53 30.68 0.86 1.32
C GLY A 53 31.42 1.64 0.22
N VAL A 54 30.67 2.31 -0.65
CA VAL A 54 31.25 3.18 -1.69
C VAL A 54 31.91 4.42 -1.07
N ALA A 55 31.23 5.10 -0.14
CA ALA A 55 31.71 6.34 0.47
C ALA A 55 33.05 6.18 1.21
N PHE A 56 33.30 5.01 1.80
CA PHE A 56 34.54 4.70 2.51
C PHE A 56 35.52 3.81 1.72
N THR A 57 35.31 3.62 0.41
CA THR A 57 36.15 2.74 -0.44
C THR A 57 36.25 1.29 0.10
N MET A 58 35.21 0.83 0.79
CA MET A 58 35.10 -0.53 1.33
C MET A 58 34.29 -1.42 0.38
N MET A 59 34.96 -1.98 -0.64
CA MET A 59 34.31 -2.79 -1.68
C MET A 59 33.55 -4.01 -1.13
N TRP A 60 34.04 -4.63 -0.06
CA TRP A 60 33.35 -5.76 0.56
C TRP A 60 31.99 -5.35 1.17
N LEU A 61 31.91 -4.15 1.75
CA LEU A 61 30.68 -3.63 2.37
C LEU A 61 29.63 -3.29 1.31
N PHE A 62 30.07 -2.84 0.14
CA PHE A 62 29.20 -2.70 -1.03
C PHE A 62 28.50 -4.03 -1.38
N TRP A 63 29.27 -5.13 -1.47
CA TRP A 63 28.70 -6.44 -1.77
C TRP A 63 27.79 -6.99 -0.66
N VAL A 64 28.08 -6.68 0.60
CA VAL A 64 27.16 -6.98 1.72
C VAL A 64 25.82 -6.26 1.52
N GLY A 65 25.84 -4.96 1.20
CA GLY A 65 24.63 -4.19 0.91
C GLY A 65 23.83 -4.76 -0.27
N MET A 66 24.53 -5.14 -1.35
CA MET A 66 23.90 -5.81 -2.50
C MET A 66 23.27 -7.17 -2.13
N GLY A 67 23.93 -7.94 -1.27
CA GLY A 67 23.39 -9.19 -0.73
C GLY A 67 22.11 -8.99 0.07
N VAL A 68 22.07 -7.93 0.91
CA VAL A 68 20.87 -7.56 1.68
C VAL A 68 19.72 -7.17 0.74
N ILE A 69 20.00 -6.37 -0.30
CA ILE A 69 18.98 -6.00 -1.31
C ILE A 69 18.42 -7.26 -1.99
N ALA A 70 19.29 -8.14 -2.50
CA ALA A 70 18.88 -9.37 -3.16
C ALA A 70 18.03 -10.26 -2.25
N GLY A 71 18.47 -10.45 -0.99
CA GLY A 71 17.72 -11.19 0.02
C GLY A 71 16.35 -10.56 0.33
N GLY A 72 16.29 -9.23 0.40
CA GLY A 72 15.05 -8.48 0.60
C GLY A 72 14.04 -8.66 -0.53
N LEU A 73 14.50 -8.68 -1.78
CA LEU A 73 13.64 -8.95 -2.95
C LEU A 73 13.07 -10.37 -2.91
N VAL A 74 13.91 -11.36 -2.57
CA VAL A 74 13.46 -12.77 -2.41
C VAL A 74 12.44 -12.87 -1.28
N LEU A 75 12.72 -12.31 -0.12
CA LEU A 75 11.79 -12.29 1.02
C LEU A 75 10.47 -11.61 0.67
N GLY A 76 10.53 -10.46 0.01
CA GLY A 76 9.37 -9.75 -0.51
C GLY A 76 8.50 -10.61 -1.43
N LYS A 77 9.14 -11.32 -2.36
CA LYS A 77 8.45 -12.24 -3.27
C LYS A 77 7.81 -13.41 -2.53
N VAL A 78 8.52 -14.02 -1.59
CA VAL A 78 7.98 -15.10 -0.75
C VAL A 78 6.76 -14.62 0.02
N LEU A 79 6.84 -13.46 0.67
CA LEU A 79 5.70 -12.86 1.39
C LEU A 79 4.52 -12.57 0.47
N GLN A 80 4.78 -12.10 -0.75
CA GLN A 80 3.75 -11.90 -1.77
C GLN A 80 3.05 -13.22 -2.12
N LEU A 81 3.80 -14.29 -2.37
CA LEU A 81 3.29 -15.62 -2.69
C LEU A 81 2.47 -16.22 -1.54
N LEU A 82 2.89 -15.97 -0.30
CA LEU A 82 2.15 -16.35 0.91
C LEU A 82 0.89 -15.49 1.16
N GLY A 83 0.57 -14.55 0.26
CA GLY A 83 -0.65 -13.76 0.32
C GLY A 83 -0.57 -12.50 1.18
N HIS A 84 0.63 -12.11 1.62
CA HIS A 84 0.87 -10.86 2.36
C HIS A 84 1.05 -9.64 1.46
N GLY A 85 0.97 -9.80 0.14
CA GLY A 85 0.97 -8.72 -0.85
C GLY A 85 -0.42 -8.14 -1.12
N GLN A 86 -0.48 -7.13 -1.99
CA GLN A 86 -1.73 -6.51 -2.45
C GLN A 86 -2.63 -7.58 -3.09
N GLY A 87 -3.89 -7.67 -2.66
CA GLY A 87 -4.83 -8.66 -3.20
C GLY A 87 -4.61 -10.11 -2.75
N GLY A 88 -3.59 -10.39 -1.93
CA GLY A 88 -3.37 -11.72 -1.35
C GLY A 88 -4.40 -12.08 -0.27
N ALA A 89 -4.55 -13.38 0.01
CA ALA A 89 -5.54 -13.90 0.95
C ALA A 89 -5.43 -13.27 2.35
N ALA A 90 -4.21 -13.14 2.89
CA ALA A 90 -3.98 -12.53 4.20
C ALA A 90 -4.35 -11.04 4.21
N THR A 91 -3.98 -10.29 3.17
CA THR A 91 -4.32 -8.87 3.05
C THR A 91 -5.83 -8.64 2.91
N ARG A 92 -6.53 -9.48 2.14
CA ARG A 92 -8.00 -9.41 1.99
C ARG A 92 -8.71 -9.76 3.30
N ALA A 93 -8.29 -10.82 3.98
CA ALA A 93 -8.84 -11.21 5.28
C ALA A 93 -8.68 -10.08 6.31
N ARG A 94 -7.54 -9.37 6.31
CA ARG A 94 -7.31 -8.21 7.18
C ARG A 94 -8.23 -7.03 6.84
N ALA A 95 -8.48 -6.77 5.56
CA ALA A 95 -9.39 -5.70 5.14
C ALA A 95 -10.84 -6.01 5.57
N GLN A 96 -11.29 -7.26 5.40
CA GLN A 96 -12.61 -7.69 5.84
C GLN A 96 -12.81 -7.53 7.35
N ARG A 97 -11.80 -7.87 8.15
CA ARG A 97 -11.84 -7.71 9.63
C ARG A 97 -11.94 -6.25 10.08
N ARG A 98 -11.42 -5.30 9.30
CA ARG A 98 -11.38 -3.89 9.67
C ARG A 98 -12.63 -3.11 9.32
N GLY A 99 -13.59 -3.73 8.62
CA GLY A 99 -14.69 -3.01 7.99
C GLY A 99 -14.15 -2.17 6.84
N GLY A 100 -14.69 -2.34 5.63
CA GLY A 100 -14.32 -1.47 4.51
C GLY A 100 -14.81 -0.06 4.78
N HIS A 101 -13.99 0.74 5.44
CA HIS A 101 -14.19 2.17 5.69
C HIS A 101 -13.30 2.97 4.74
#